data_AF-A0A150U7H1-F1
#
_entry.id   AF-A0A150U7H1-F1
#
_cell.length_a   1.000
_cell.length_b   1.000
_cell.length_c   1.000
_cell.angle_alpha   90.00
_cell.angle_beta   90.00
_cell.angle_gamma   90.00
#
_symmetry.space_group_name_H-M   'P 1'
#
loop_
_entity.id
_entity.type
_entity.pdbx_description
1 polymer ?
#
loop_
_entity_poly.entity_id
_entity_poly.type
_entity_poly.pdbx_seq_one_letter_code
_entity_poly.pdbx_strand_id
1 'polypeptide(L)'
;MGLLTDAKEMLAAAKQLHDSDVWKVQRPTYYLLGHSIEVALKSFLLANGTSQGTLKKKLGHNLGKAARRVIAAKSNSVSPIVQEYLAAIDLLSHYYQAKELEYRVTGVKTFPAKETLFAFLDAIIPKIEPVAYQALQKK
;
A
#
# COMPACT_ATOMS: atom_id res chain seq x y z
N MET A 1 14.03 -12.35 -0.07
CA MET A 1 12.73 -11.69 -0.28
C MET A 1 12.76 -10.32 0.36
N GLY A 2 12.20 -9.31 -0.29
CA GLY A 2 12.15 -7.94 0.22
C GLY A 2 10.74 -7.37 0.10
N LEU A 3 10.47 -6.29 0.83
CA LEU A 3 9.14 -5.66 0.93
C LEU A 3 8.40 -5.55 -0.42
N LEU A 4 9.07 -5.11 -1.49
CA LEU A 4 8.40 -4.96 -2.79
C LEU A 4 7.90 -6.30 -3.39
N THR A 5 8.61 -7.41 -3.13
CA THR A 5 8.15 -8.75 -3.51
C THR A 5 6.85 -9.08 -2.81
N ASP A 6 6.81 -8.91 -1.48
CA ASP A 6 5.61 -9.18 -0.68
C ASP A 6 4.43 -8.31 -1.15
N ALA A 7 4.68 -7.04 -1.49
CA ALA A 7 3.65 -6.16 -2.04
C ALA A 7 3.06 -6.68 -3.36
N LYS A 8 3.89 -7.20 -4.26
CA LYS A 8 3.48 -7.80 -5.54
C LYS A 8 2.66 -9.07 -5.32
N GLU A 9 3.09 -9.93 -4.41
CA GLU A 9 2.36 -11.17 -4.05
C GLU A 9 0.98 -10.86 -3.47
N MET A 10 0.89 -9.87 -2.58
CA MET A 10 -0.38 -9.43 -2.00
C MET A 10 -1.32 -8.81 -3.05
N LEU A 11 -0.78 -8.03 -3.99
CA LEU A 11 -1.57 -7.51 -5.12
C LEU A 11 -2.11 -8.64 -6.00
N ALA A 12 -1.26 -9.63 -6.34
CA ALA A 12 -1.66 -10.77 -7.14
C ALA A 12 -2.77 -11.58 -6.46
N ALA A 13 -2.63 -11.84 -5.15
CA ALA A 13 -3.66 -12.50 -4.36
C ALA A 13 -4.97 -11.68 -4.30
N ALA A 14 -4.87 -10.35 -4.15
CA ALA A 14 -6.04 -9.48 -4.14
C ALA A 14 -6.81 -9.52 -5.47
N LYS A 15 -6.10 -9.55 -6.61
CA LYS A 15 -6.70 -9.66 -7.94
C LYS A 15 -7.42 -11.00 -8.12
N GLN A 16 -6.76 -12.11 -7.81
CA GLN A 16 -7.37 -13.44 -7.86
C GLN A 16 -8.64 -13.54 -7.01
N LEU A 17 -8.64 -12.92 -5.83
CA LEU A 17 -9.81 -12.92 -4.95
C LEU A 17 -10.94 -12.02 -5.46
N HIS A 18 -10.60 -10.88 -6.05
CA HIS A 18 -11.58 -9.97 -6.64
C HIS A 18 -12.29 -10.57 -7.85
N ASP A 19 -11.54 -11.28 -8.69
CA ASP A 19 -12.04 -11.93 -9.90
C ASP A 19 -12.71 -13.29 -9.61
N SER A 20 -12.74 -13.73 -8.35
CA SER A 20 -13.31 -15.03 -7.97
C SER A 20 -14.84 -15.02 -8.04
N ASP A 21 -15.39 -15.88 -8.89
CA ASP A 21 -16.83 -16.16 -8.93
C ASP A 21 -17.31 -16.98 -7.72
N VAL A 22 -16.38 -17.67 -7.05
CA VAL A 22 -16.65 -18.55 -5.90
C VAL A 22 -16.69 -17.75 -4.60
N TRP A 23 -15.72 -16.85 -4.41
CA TRP A 23 -15.53 -16.14 -3.14
C TRP A 23 -15.72 -14.63 -3.31
N LYS A 24 -16.96 -14.16 -3.12
CA LYS A 24 -17.28 -12.71 -3.13
C LYS A 24 -16.95 -12.02 -1.79
N VAL A 25 -15.75 -12.24 -1.26
CA VAL A 25 -15.34 -11.75 0.07
C VAL A 25 -14.72 -10.35 -0.03
N GLN A 26 -15.45 -9.34 0.44
CA GLN A 26 -15.05 -7.93 0.29
C GLN A 26 -13.87 -7.53 1.21
N ARG A 27 -13.92 -7.94 2.49
CA ARG A 27 -12.95 -7.50 3.52
C ARG A 27 -11.54 -8.03 3.29
N PRO A 28 -11.34 -9.33 2.95
CA PRO A 28 -9.99 -9.84 2.70
C PRO A 28 -9.33 -9.18 1.48
N THR A 29 -10.08 -8.83 0.43
CA THR A 29 -9.51 -8.07 -0.70
C THR A 29 -8.99 -6.70 -0.26
N TYR A 30 -9.77 -5.95 0.53
CA TYR A 30 -9.28 -4.68 1.09
C TYR A 30 -8.09 -4.85 2.03
N TYR A 31 -8.03 -5.94 2.79
CA TYR A 31 -6.88 -6.25 3.66
C TYR A 31 -5.61 -6.45 2.83
N LEU A 32 -5.68 -7.28 1.79
CA LEU A 32 -4.56 -7.55 0.89
C LEU A 32 -4.12 -6.29 0.15
N LEU A 33 -5.08 -5.48 -0.33
CA LEU A 33 -4.80 -4.19 -0.96
C LEU A 33 -4.12 -3.22 0.02
N GLY A 34 -4.64 -3.09 1.24
CA GLY A 34 -4.06 -2.22 2.27
C GLY A 34 -2.64 -2.63 2.64
N HIS A 35 -2.39 -3.94 2.75
CA HIS A 35 -1.06 -4.45 3.05
C HIS A 35 -0.10 -4.29 1.87
N SER A 36 -0.55 -4.54 0.64
CA SER A 36 0.24 -4.27 -0.56
C SER A 36 0.67 -2.80 -0.64
N ILE A 37 -0.27 -1.86 -0.40
CA ILE A 37 0.00 -0.42 -0.34
C ILE A 37 1.02 -0.09 0.75
N GLU A 38 0.82 -0.59 1.97
CA GLU A 38 1.72 -0.36 3.10
C GLU A 38 3.15 -0.76 2.74
N VAL A 39 3.30 -1.98 2.24
CA VAL A 39 4.61 -2.58 2.02
C VAL A 39 5.29 -1.95 0.79
N ALA A 40 4.56 -1.64 -0.28
CA ALA A 40 5.10 -0.93 -1.45
C ALA A 40 5.64 0.46 -1.05
N LEU A 41 4.84 1.26 -0.34
CA LEU A 41 5.26 2.60 0.10
C LEU A 41 6.44 2.53 1.07
N LYS A 42 6.44 1.57 2.00
CA LYS A 42 7.57 1.35 2.92
C LYS A 42 8.83 0.90 2.20
N SER A 43 8.72 0.11 1.13
CA SER A 43 9.86 -0.30 0.30
C SER A 43 10.54 0.91 -0.33
N PHE A 44 9.75 1.82 -0.94
CA PHE A 44 10.28 3.07 -1.49
C PHE A 44 10.95 3.93 -0.40
N LEU A 45 10.28 4.12 0.73
CA LEU A 45 10.82 4.94 1.83
C LEU A 45 12.11 4.37 2.40
N LEU A 46 12.21 3.04 2.52
CA LEU A 46 13.42 2.34 2.94
C LEU A 46 14.56 2.58 1.95
N ALA A 47 14.29 2.44 0.65
CA ALA A 47 15.25 2.70 -0.41
C ALA A 47 15.72 4.16 -0.42
N ASN A 48 14.85 5.09 -0.01
CA ASN A 48 15.14 6.51 0.11
C ASN A 48 15.66 6.94 1.50
N GLY A 49 16.27 6.01 2.25
CA GLY A 49 17.00 6.30 3.49
C GLY A 49 16.15 6.38 4.77
N THR A 50 14.85 6.04 4.71
CA THR A 50 14.03 5.98 5.93
C THR A 50 14.37 4.73 6.75
N SER A 51 14.73 4.91 8.01
CA SER A 51 15.13 3.79 8.89
C SER A 51 13.97 2.82 9.16
N GLN A 52 14.29 1.53 9.31
CA GLN A 52 13.29 0.51 9.68
C GLN A 52 12.53 0.85 10.97
N GLY A 53 13.23 1.45 11.96
CA GLY A 53 12.60 1.92 13.19
C GLY A 53 11.51 2.97 12.93
N THR A 54 11.75 3.89 12.01
CA THR A 54 10.74 4.88 11.59
C THR A 54 9.57 4.22 10.88
N LEU A 55 9.85 3.31 9.94
CA LEU A 55 8.82 2.57 9.20
C LEU A 55 7.89 1.78 10.13
N LYS A 56 8.46 1.10 11.13
CA LYS A 56 7.70 0.27 12.09
C LYS A 56 6.99 1.12 13.15
N LYS A 57 7.69 2.04 13.81
CA LYS A 57 7.18 2.73 15.00
C LYS A 57 6.45 4.04 14.70
N LYS A 58 6.91 4.81 13.71
CA LYS A 58 6.35 6.16 13.43
C LYS A 58 5.26 6.11 12.36
N LEU A 59 5.47 5.32 11.31
CA LEU A 59 4.47 5.13 10.26
C LEU A 59 3.48 4.03 10.62
N GLY A 60 3.97 2.90 11.14
CA GLY A 60 3.11 1.78 11.56
C GLY A 60 2.21 1.32 10.42
N HIS A 61 0.96 0.99 10.72
CA HIS A 61 -0.06 0.60 9.73
C HIS A 61 -0.87 1.78 9.19
N ASN A 62 -0.37 3.02 9.31
CA ASN A 62 -1.08 4.19 8.80
C ASN A 62 -0.64 4.48 7.36
N LEU A 63 -1.44 4.02 6.40
CA LEU A 63 -1.17 4.16 4.96
C LEU A 63 -1.06 5.63 4.55
N GLY A 64 -1.93 6.49 5.08
CA GLY A 64 -1.90 7.92 4.77
C GLY A 64 -0.62 8.61 5.23
N LYS A 65 -0.10 8.28 6.42
CA LYS A 65 1.20 8.78 6.90
C LYS A 65 2.34 8.30 5.99
N ALA A 66 2.31 7.04 5.55
CA ALA A 66 3.29 6.53 4.61
C ALA A 66 3.20 7.29 3.26
N ALA A 67 2.00 7.46 2.71
CA ALA A 67 1.76 8.18 1.46
C ALA A 67 2.26 9.63 1.51
N ARG A 68 1.88 10.38 2.55
CA ARG A 68 2.39 11.75 2.78
C ARG A 68 3.91 11.80 2.90
N ARG A 69 4.53 10.80 3.53
CA ARG A 69 6.01 10.73 3.62
C ARG A 69 6.65 10.47 2.26
N VAL A 70 6.03 9.67 1.39
CA VAL A 70 6.47 9.44 0.01
C VAL A 70 6.32 10.71 -0.84
N ILE A 71 5.21 11.42 -0.71
CA ILE A 71 5.00 12.73 -1.35
C ILE A 71 6.10 13.72 -0.93
N ALA A 72 6.40 13.79 0.37
CA ALA A 72 7.45 14.66 0.91
C ALA A 72 8.87 14.28 0.46
N ALA A 73 9.09 13.07 -0.07
CA ALA A 73 10.37 12.69 -0.66
C ALA A 73 10.61 13.33 -2.05
N LYS A 74 9.57 13.94 -2.66
CA LYS A 74 9.65 14.68 -3.93
C LYS A 74 10.30 13.88 -5.08
N SER A 75 10.03 12.59 -5.15
CA SER A 75 10.46 11.77 -6.28
C SER A 75 9.61 12.10 -7.50
N ASN A 76 10.25 12.49 -8.60
CA ASN A 76 9.56 12.86 -9.85
C ASN A 76 8.71 11.72 -10.43
N SER A 77 9.07 10.46 -10.18
CA SER A 77 8.39 9.29 -10.74
C SER A 77 7.36 8.65 -9.80
N VAL A 78 7.46 8.90 -8.49
CA VAL A 78 6.65 8.21 -7.46
C VAL A 78 5.68 9.19 -6.78
N SER A 79 6.16 10.37 -6.38
CA SER A 79 5.37 11.31 -5.58
C SER A 79 4.09 11.80 -6.28
N PRO A 80 4.07 12.13 -7.60
CA PRO A 80 2.85 12.54 -8.28
C PRO A 80 1.74 11.47 -8.28
N ILE A 81 2.10 10.20 -8.49
CA ILE A 81 1.13 9.09 -8.46
C ILE A 81 0.57 8.95 -7.04
N VAL A 82 1.40 8.97 -6.00
CA VAL A 82 0.89 8.88 -4.62
C VAL A 82 -0.01 10.07 -4.26
N GLN A 83 0.29 11.27 -4.77
CA GLN A 83 -0.55 12.46 -4.60
C GLN A 83 -1.93 12.26 -5.23
N GLU A 84 -2.00 11.76 -6.46
CA GLU A 84 -3.24 11.53 -7.21
C GLU A 84 -4.19 10.59 -6.48
N TYR A 85 -3.67 9.52 -5.87
CA TYR A 85 -4.47 8.49 -5.20
C TYR A 85 -4.62 8.72 -3.68
N LEU A 86 -4.12 9.84 -3.15
CA LEU A 86 -4.04 10.08 -1.70
C LEU A 86 -5.40 9.97 -1.01
N ALA A 87 -6.47 10.50 -1.62
CA ALA A 87 -7.81 10.44 -1.03
C ALA A 87 -8.32 9.00 -0.84
N ALA A 88 -8.10 8.13 -1.84
CA ALA A 88 -8.48 6.71 -1.74
C ALA A 88 -7.63 5.98 -0.69
N ILE A 89 -6.33 6.29 -0.62
CA ILE A 89 -5.42 5.73 0.39
C ILE A 89 -5.82 6.16 1.79
N ASP A 90 -6.16 7.44 2.02
CA ASP A 90 -6.59 7.94 3.33
C ASP A 90 -7.91 7.29 3.77
N LEU A 91 -8.87 7.12 2.85
CA LEU A 91 -10.13 6.45 3.14
C LEU A 91 -9.91 4.98 3.56
N LEU A 92 -9.07 4.24 2.84
CA LEU A 92 -8.72 2.87 3.26
C LEU A 92 -7.93 2.86 4.58
N SER A 93 -7.02 3.82 4.76
CA SER A 93 -6.17 3.93 5.95
C SER A 93 -6.99 4.02 7.24
N HIS A 94 -8.17 4.64 7.20
CA HIS A 94 -9.06 4.74 8.35
C HIS A 94 -9.38 3.35 8.94
N TYR A 95 -9.83 2.41 8.11
CA TYR A 95 -10.19 1.06 8.52
C TYR A 95 -8.99 0.13 8.69
N TYR A 96 -7.97 0.30 7.83
CA TYR A 96 -6.78 -0.54 7.84
C TYR A 96 -5.98 -0.37 9.14
N GLN A 97 -5.72 0.88 9.56
CA GLN A 97 -4.93 1.13 10.77
C GLN A 97 -5.65 0.67 12.06
N ALA A 98 -7.00 0.65 12.04
CA ALA A 98 -7.83 0.19 13.14
C ALA A 98 -8.07 -1.32 13.13
N LYS A 99 -7.46 -2.06 12.18
CA LYS A 99 -7.61 -3.50 11.99
C LYS A 99 -9.05 -3.97 11.78
N GLU A 100 -9.90 -3.10 11.26
CA GLU A 100 -11.32 -3.41 11.06
C GLU A 100 -11.58 -4.31 9.85
N LEU A 101 -10.55 -4.56 9.05
CA LEU A 101 -10.57 -5.55 7.97
C LEU A 101 -10.35 -6.97 8.51
N GLU A 102 -9.72 -7.09 9.68
CA GLU A 102 -9.48 -8.34 10.42
C GLU A 102 -10.62 -8.58 11.41
N TYR A 103 -10.89 -7.61 12.28
CA TYR A 103 -11.86 -7.73 13.37
C TYR A 103 -13.22 -7.11 13.02
N ARG A 104 -14.31 -7.79 13.39
CA ARG A 104 -15.66 -7.34 13.08
C ARG A 104 -16.01 -6.12 13.94
N VAL A 105 -16.21 -4.98 13.29
CA VAL A 105 -16.76 -3.75 13.87
C VAL A 105 -18.07 -3.43 13.14
N THR A 106 -19.14 -3.18 13.90
CA THR A 106 -20.48 -2.89 13.37
C THR A 106 -20.59 -1.45 12.87
N GLY A 107 -21.60 -1.17 12.04
CA GLY A 107 -21.83 0.15 11.44
C GLY A 107 -21.69 0.15 9.92
N VAL A 108 -22.13 1.25 9.30
CA VAL A 108 -21.99 1.48 7.86
C VAL A 108 -20.56 1.92 7.58
N LYS A 109 -19.92 1.29 6.60
CA LYS A 109 -18.55 1.61 6.18
C LYS A 109 -18.53 2.05 4.73
N THR A 110 -17.75 3.09 4.46
CA THR A 110 -17.51 3.61 3.13
C THR A 110 -16.07 3.32 2.74
N PHE A 111 -15.87 2.48 1.73
CA PHE A 111 -14.55 2.12 1.21
C PHE A 111 -14.31 2.82 -0.14
N PRO A 112 -13.03 3.05 -0.54
CA PRO A 112 -12.75 3.44 -1.91
C PRO A 112 -13.11 2.31 -2.87
N ALA A 113 -13.36 2.63 -4.14
CA ALA A 113 -13.48 1.61 -5.18
C ALA A 113 -12.20 0.75 -5.24
N LYS A 114 -12.34 -0.57 -5.37
CA LYS A 114 -11.16 -1.47 -5.39
C LYS A 114 -10.34 -1.26 -6.64
N GLU A 115 -11.02 -0.95 -7.74
CA GLU A 115 -10.48 -0.65 -9.05
C GLU A 115 -9.53 0.54 -8.96
N THR A 116 -9.86 1.56 -8.14
CA THR A 116 -8.97 2.69 -7.85
C THR A 116 -7.70 2.24 -7.11
N LEU A 117 -7.81 1.30 -6.16
CA LEU A 117 -6.66 0.78 -5.41
C LEU A 117 -5.79 -0.16 -6.26
N PHE A 118 -6.40 -0.96 -7.14
CA PHE A 118 -5.69 -1.77 -8.12
C PHE A 118 -4.93 -0.87 -9.10
N ALA A 119 -5.59 0.13 -9.67
CA ALA A 119 -4.96 1.10 -10.56
C ALA A 119 -3.77 1.81 -9.89
N PHE A 120 -3.93 2.21 -8.62
CA PHE A 120 -2.82 2.78 -7.84
C PHE A 120 -1.62 1.83 -7.76
N LEU A 121 -1.85 0.58 -7.34
CA LEU A 121 -0.79 -0.40 -7.15
C LEU A 121 -0.11 -0.79 -8.46
N ASP A 122 -0.88 -0.97 -9.54
CA ASP A 122 -0.38 -1.24 -10.88
C ASP A 122 0.45 -0.06 -11.43
N ALA A 123 0.08 1.18 -11.09
CA ALA A 123 0.83 2.37 -11.49
C ALA A 123 2.11 2.56 -10.68
N ILE A 124 2.07 2.33 -9.36
CA ILE A 124 3.16 2.73 -8.45
C ILE A 124 4.27 1.68 -8.34
N ILE A 125 3.94 0.39 -8.33
CA ILE A 125 4.92 -0.69 -8.13
C ILE A 125 6.03 -0.64 -9.20
N PRO A 126 5.74 -0.50 -10.50
CA PRO A 126 6.78 -0.39 -11.53
C PRO A 126 7.69 0.83 -11.37
N LYS A 127 7.21 1.90 -10.71
CA LYS A 127 8.01 3.11 -10.44
C LYS A 127 8.90 2.97 -9.20
N ILE A 128 8.47 2.17 -8.23
CA ILE A 128 9.25 1.87 -7.02
C ILE A 128 10.35 0.84 -7.32
N GLU A 129 10.11 -0.10 -8.23
CA GLU A 129 10.99 -1.23 -8.51
C GLU A 129 12.44 -0.83 -8.83
N PRO A 130 12.73 0.12 -9.75
CA PRO A 130 14.10 0.56 -10.01
C PRO A 130 14.78 1.17 -8.77
N VAL A 131 14.03 1.93 -7.96
CA VAL A 131 14.55 2.60 -6.75
C VAL A 131 14.90 1.56 -5.69
N ALA A 132 14.03 0.57 -5.49
CA ALA A 132 14.24 -0.51 -4.54
C ALA A 132 15.45 -1.38 -4.92
N TYR A 133 15.61 -1.72 -6.20
CA TYR A 133 16.74 -2.52 -6.67
C TYR A 133 18.09 -1.79 -6.53
N GLN A 134 18.15 -0.51 -6.88
CA GLN A 134 19.38 0.29 -6.70
C GLN A 134 19.83 0.35 -5.24
N ALA A 135 18.89 0.41 -4.30
CA ALA A 135 19.22 0.43 -2.87
C ALA A 135 19.78 -0.91 -2.35
N LEU A 136 19.45 -2.03 -2.99
CA LEU A 136 20.01 -3.34 -2.65
C LEU A 136 21.46 -3.49 -3.13
N GLN A 137 21.81 -2.87 -4.25
CA GLN A 137 23.17 -2.93 -4.81
C GLN A 137 24.19 -2.05 -4.07
N LYS A 138 23.72 -1.09 -3.27
CA LYS A 138 24.57 -0.15 -2.50
C LYS A 138 24.89 -0.64 -1.09
N LYS A 139 24.46 -1.84 -0.72
CA LYS A 139 24.70 -2.49 0.57
C LYS A 139 25.67 -3.64 0.41
#